data_AF-A0A7W5VNY7-F1
#
_entry.id   AF-A0A7W5VNY7-F1
#
_cell.length_a   1.000
_cell.length_b   1.000
_cell.length_c   1.000
_cell.angle_alpha   90.00
_cell.angle_beta   90.00
_cell.angle_gamma   90.00
#
_symmetry.space_group_name_H-M   'P 1'
#
loop_
_entity.id
_entity.type
_entity.pdbx_description
1 polymer ?
#
loop_
_entity_poly.entity_id
_entity_poly.type
_entity_poly.pdbx_seq_one_letter_code
_entity_poly.pdbx_strand_id
1 'polypeptide(L)'
;MGSMSELMIERWSAEPVHVEVGFLCPVCGHPSAAFLEFPGDEDDHIEEVSCLNPETDHEWTVRLRKKGGFYSGQLEQHHDVKVSVSMLDISDDDWDEPLPEPGAYGIFLDAMQEWRANVSAIGEASGASSRNRMLFGTLYSIGEAYFSDAIIGAALGDPEVQRRMLKLDGLKDKQISLETVLDKPDIVREMVKTTLQGLSFHSLTLVNWICETAFGRAILPHDKIDRSLLMKSVNKRHDCVHRNGNDKDGNKHTDIDQDYLRKMGTLFERMAQSLESSMRDAEVKRFFEDLEAQHDKGL
;
A
#
# COMPACT_ATOMS: atom_id res chain seq x y z
N MET A 1 -36.53 -41.76 17.69
CA MET A 1 -36.58 -40.33 18.02
C MET A 1 -35.33 -40.00 18.82
N GLY A 2 -34.20 -39.87 18.13
CA GLY A 2 -33.00 -39.22 18.67
C GLY A 2 -33.11 -37.76 18.30
N SER A 3 -33.05 -36.89 19.31
CA SER A 3 -33.26 -35.45 19.20
C SER A 3 -32.30 -34.82 18.18
N MET A 4 -32.80 -33.89 17.36
CA MET A 4 -32.08 -32.96 16.47
C MET A 4 -31.15 -31.99 17.23
N SER A 5 -30.51 -32.44 18.32
CA SER A 5 -29.65 -31.64 19.19
C SER A 5 -28.20 -32.13 19.22
N GLU A 6 -27.83 -33.13 18.41
CA GLU A 6 -26.47 -33.69 18.34
C GLU A 6 -25.68 -33.31 17.06
N LEU A 7 -26.20 -32.40 16.21
CA LEU A 7 -25.58 -32.11 14.90
C LEU A 7 -25.32 -30.63 14.55
N MET A 8 -25.35 -29.69 15.51
CA MET A 8 -24.86 -28.33 15.27
C MET A 8 -24.29 -27.74 16.56
N ILE A 9 -23.05 -28.09 16.89
CA ILE A 9 -22.14 -27.15 17.51
C ILE A 9 -21.23 -26.69 16.37
N GLU A 10 -21.69 -25.69 15.62
CA GLU A 10 -20.77 -24.84 14.86
C GLU A 10 -19.86 -24.20 15.90
N ARG A 11 -18.64 -24.73 16.00
CA ARG A 11 -17.55 -24.08 16.67
C ARG A 11 -17.33 -22.80 15.87
N TRP A 12 -17.77 -21.66 16.41
CA TRP A 12 -17.42 -20.34 15.88
C TRP A 12 -15.90 -20.19 15.99
N SER A 13 -15.17 -20.65 14.98
CA SER A 13 -13.81 -20.22 14.75
C SER A 13 -13.89 -18.73 14.45
N ALA A 14 -13.18 -17.90 15.21
CA ALA A 14 -13.10 -16.49 14.89
C ALA A 14 -12.51 -16.35 13.48
N GLU A 15 -13.15 -15.54 12.64
CA GLU A 15 -12.69 -15.32 11.26
C GLU A 15 -11.24 -14.85 11.27
N PRO A 16 -10.40 -15.35 10.34
CA PRO A 16 -9.04 -14.88 10.19
C PRO A 16 -9.04 -13.38 9.92
N VAL A 17 -8.10 -12.67 10.53
CA VAL A 17 -7.96 -11.23 10.35
C VAL A 17 -6.78 -10.98 9.43
N HIS A 18 -7.01 -10.22 8.37
CA HIS A 18 -5.94 -9.82 7.47
C HIS A 18 -5.20 -8.64 8.08
N VAL A 19 -3.89 -8.77 8.21
CA VAL A 19 -3.02 -7.72 8.72
C VAL A 19 -1.93 -7.41 7.71
N GLU A 20 -1.64 -6.13 7.58
CA GLU A 20 -0.45 -5.65 6.90
C GLU A 20 0.66 -5.44 7.92
N VAL A 21 1.83 -6.04 7.66
CA VAL A 21 3.06 -5.78 8.41
C VAL A 21 4.05 -5.01 7.57
N GLY A 22 4.75 -4.07 8.21
CA GLY A 22 5.80 -3.28 7.59
C GLY A 22 6.94 -2.98 8.55
N PHE A 23 8.19 -3.02 8.07
CA PHE A 23 9.38 -2.61 8.82
C PHE A 23 10.54 -2.24 7.88
N LEU A 24 11.61 -1.69 8.44
CA LEU A 24 12.88 -1.52 7.72
C LEU A 24 13.78 -2.71 8.01
N CYS A 25 14.29 -3.36 6.96
CA CYS A 25 15.27 -4.41 7.06
C CYS A 25 16.48 -3.92 7.88
N PRO A 26 16.85 -4.59 8.98
CA PRO A 26 17.95 -4.16 9.84
C PRO A 26 19.32 -4.23 9.16
N VAL A 27 19.46 -5.01 8.08
CA VAL A 27 20.73 -5.19 7.36
C VAL A 27 20.93 -4.13 6.28
N CYS A 28 20.00 -4.00 5.35
CA CYS A 28 20.17 -3.11 4.19
C CYS A 28 19.39 -1.80 4.29
N GLY A 29 18.45 -1.69 5.23
CA GLY A 29 17.57 -0.53 5.36
C GLY A 29 16.51 -0.40 4.27
N HIS A 30 16.37 -1.40 3.39
CA HIS A 30 15.21 -1.50 2.49
C HIS A 30 13.97 -1.88 3.28
N PRO A 31 12.79 -1.47 2.82
CA PRO A 31 11.57 -1.85 3.51
C PRO A 31 11.28 -3.34 3.32
N SER A 32 10.60 -3.91 4.29
CA SER A 32 9.99 -5.23 4.24
C SER A 32 8.51 -5.05 4.54
N ALA A 33 7.64 -5.64 3.73
CA ALA A 33 6.21 -5.66 4.01
C ALA A 33 5.58 -6.96 3.51
N ALA A 34 4.53 -7.39 4.20
CA ALA A 34 3.73 -8.55 3.81
C ALA A 34 2.28 -8.38 4.27
N PHE A 35 1.37 -9.01 3.52
CA PHE A 35 0.01 -9.25 3.94
C PHE A 35 -0.10 -10.64 4.53
N LEU A 36 -0.50 -10.70 5.79
CA LEU A 36 -0.56 -11.94 6.54
C LEU A 36 -1.99 -12.20 6.98
N GLU A 37 -2.39 -13.47 6.90
CA GLU A 37 -3.59 -13.96 7.56
C GLU A 37 -3.23 -14.30 8.99
N PHE A 38 -3.82 -13.57 9.94
CA PHE A 38 -3.70 -13.88 11.36
C PHE A 38 -4.88 -14.78 11.78
N PRO A 39 -4.64 -16.01 12.25
CA PRO A 39 -5.70 -16.90 12.71
C PRO A 39 -6.52 -16.23 13.82
N GLY A 40 -7.83 -16.06 13.63
CA GLY A 40 -8.66 -15.28 14.53
C GLY A 40 -8.78 -15.87 15.94
N ASP A 41 -8.55 -17.17 16.06
CA ASP A 41 -8.62 -18.00 17.27
C ASP A 41 -7.29 -18.13 18.03
N GLU A 42 -6.20 -17.60 17.48
CA GLU A 42 -4.89 -17.57 18.13
C GLU A 42 -4.56 -16.18 18.71
N ASP A 43 -3.68 -16.15 19.71
CA ASP A 43 -3.18 -14.89 20.31
C ASP A 43 -1.73 -14.56 19.86
N ASP A 44 -1.07 -15.50 19.18
CA ASP A 44 0.33 -15.42 18.77
C ASP A 44 0.50 -16.18 17.46
N HIS A 45 1.01 -15.52 16.42
CA HIS A 45 1.23 -16.09 15.08
C HIS A 45 2.61 -15.70 14.58
N ILE A 46 3.27 -16.59 13.83
CA ILE A 46 4.62 -16.34 13.31
C ILE A 46 4.62 -16.54 11.81
N GLU A 47 5.17 -15.57 11.08
CA GLU A 47 5.31 -15.62 9.63
C GLU A 47 6.66 -15.09 9.17
N GLU A 48 7.08 -15.53 7.99
CA GLU A 48 8.29 -15.05 7.34
C GLU A 48 7.96 -13.89 6.40
N VAL A 49 8.67 -12.77 6.58
CA VAL A 49 8.52 -11.58 5.76
C VAL A 49 9.83 -11.24 5.07
N SER A 50 9.79 -11.23 3.74
CA SER A 50 10.93 -10.90 2.91
C SER A 50 11.20 -9.40 2.86
N CYS A 51 12.48 -9.07 2.79
CA CYS A 51 12.96 -7.73 2.46
C CYS A 51 12.74 -7.45 0.98
N LEU A 52 12.25 -6.25 0.68
CA LEU A 52 12.00 -5.80 -0.68
C LEU A 52 13.28 -5.19 -1.30
N ASN A 53 14.45 -5.78 -1.01
CA ASN A 53 15.69 -5.36 -1.64
C ASN A 53 15.89 -6.19 -2.92
N PRO A 54 15.90 -5.58 -4.12
CA PRO A 54 16.06 -6.33 -5.38
C PRO A 54 17.45 -6.94 -5.56
N GLU A 55 18.46 -6.51 -4.79
CA GLU A 55 19.84 -6.98 -4.94
C GLU A 55 20.21 -8.12 -3.98
N THR A 56 19.50 -8.26 -2.86
CA THR A 56 19.82 -9.25 -1.81
C THR A 56 18.55 -9.74 -1.13
N ASP A 57 18.35 -11.05 -1.11
CA ASP A 57 17.29 -11.67 -0.32
C ASP A 57 17.64 -11.64 1.16
N HIS A 58 16.81 -10.97 1.95
CA HIS A 58 16.83 -11.08 3.41
C HIS A 58 15.43 -11.46 3.87
N GLU A 59 15.31 -12.52 4.64
CA GLU A 59 14.05 -12.98 5.22
C GLU A 59 14.07 -12.75 6.73
N TRP A 60 12.91 -12.38 7.28
CA TRP A 60 12.76 -12.06 8.69
C TRP A 60 11.54 -12.75 9.28
N THR A 61 11.74 -13.45 10.38
CA THR A 61 10.65 -14.03 11.16
C THR A 61 9.97 -12.94 11.98
N VAL A 62 8.72 -12.63 11.64
CA VAL A 62 7.86 -11.69 12.34
C VAL A 62 6.90 -12.46 13.24
N ARG A 63 6.94 -12.15 14.53
CA ARG A 63 5.99 -12.65 15.50
C ARG A 63 4.89 -11.62 15.74
N LEU A 64 3.67 -11.97 15.39
CA LEU A 64 2.46 -11.20 15.59
C LEU A 64 1.78 -11.62 16.89
N ARG A 65 1.30 -10.65 17.67
CA ARG A 65 0.54 -10.92 18.89
C ARG A 65 -0.74 -10.10 18.93
N LYS A 66 -1.80 -10.75 19.40
CA LYS A 66 -3.10 -10.15 19.67
C LYS A 66 -3.26 -9.96 21.18
N LYS A 67 -3.56 -8.74 21.61
CA LYS A 67 -3.89 -8.46 23.02
C LYS A 67 -4.97 -7.41 23.11
N GLY A 68 -6.15 -7.81 23.62
CA GLY A 68 -7.28 -6.91 23.81
C GLY A 68 -7.79 -6.26 22.52
N GLY A 69 -7.77 -6.99 21.40
CA GLY A 69 -8.19 -6.49 20.08
C GLY A 69 -7.14 -5.67 19.33
N PHE A 70 -5.95 -5.45 19.91
CA PHE A 70 -4.84 -4.79 19.23
C PHE A 70 -3.82 -5.82 18.74
N TYR A 71 -3.32 -5.60 17.53
CA TYR A 71 -2.25 -6.39 16.93
C TYR A 71 -0.91 -5.66 17.06
N SER A 72 0.13 -6.39 17.44
CA SER A 72 1.51 -5.92 17.45
C SER A 72 2.43 -6.94 16.79
N GLY A 73 3.55 -6.48 16.26
CA GLY A 73 4.53 -7.30 15.57
C GLY A 73 5.92 -7.03 16.13
N GLN A 74 6.78 -8.05 16.11
CA GLN A 74 8.18 -7.93 16.49
C GLN A 74 9.03 -8.91 15.68
N LEU A 75 10.24 -8.52 15.31
CA LEU A 75 11.20 -9.46 14.72
C LEU A 75 11.82 -10.33 15.82
N GLU A 76 11.93 -11.64 15.60
CA GLU A 76 12.51 -12.55 16.59
C GLU A 76 13.98 -12.26 16.88
N GLN A 77 14.75 -11.88 15.86
CA GLN A 77 16.19 -11.66 15.97
C GLN A 77 16.56 -10.19 16.21
N HIS A 78 15.61 -9.25 16.03
CA HIS A 78 15.84 -7.80 16.04
C HIS A 78 14.72 -7.06 16.75
N HIS A 79 14.67 -7.22 18.07
CA HIS A 79 13.64 -6.64 18.94
C HIS A 79 13.62 -5.10 18.96
N ASP A 80 14.69 -4.45 18.50
CA ASP A 80 14.87 -3.00 18.39
C ASP A 80 14.22 -2.41 17.13
N VAL A 81 13.92 -3.23 16.13
CA VAL A 81 13.26 -2.79 14.89
C VAL A 81 11.78 -2.56 15.15
N LYS A 82 11.30 -1.36 14.83
CA LYS A 82 9.88 -1.02 14.94
C LYS A 82 9.11 -1.64 13.78
N VAL A 83 8.26 -2.61 14.10
CA VAL A 83 7.30 -3.23 13.17
C VAL A 83 5.96 -2.52 13.26
N SER A 84 5.44 -2.05 12.13
CA SER A 84 4.06 -1.58 12.00
C SER A 84 3.16 -2.76 11.68
N VAL A 85 2.02 -2.85 12.38
CA VAL A 85 0.94 -3.80 12.09
C VAL A 85 -0.34 -2.99 11.94
N SER A 86 -1.01 -3.14 10.82
CA SER A 86 -2.30 -2.53 10.49
C SER A 86 -3.30 -3.62 10.17
N MET A 87 -4.49 -3.56 10.77
CA MET A 87 -5.59 -4.42 10.32
C MET A 87 -6.11 -3.91 8.99
N LEU A 88 -6.34 -4.82 8.05
CA LEU A 88 -7.11 -4.52 6.86
C LEU A 88 -8.58 -4.72 7.18
N ASP A 89 -9.39 -3.70 6.90
CA ASP A 89 -10.82 -3.85 6.86
C ASP A 89 -11.17 -4.43 5.49
N ILE A 90 -11.33 -5.75 5.44
CA ILE A 90 -11.80 -6.49 4.26
C ILE A 90 -13.28 -6.85 4.39
N SER A 91 -14.03 -6.17 5.26
CA SER A 91 -15.48 -6.39 5.30
C SER A 91 -16.04 -6.18 3.89
N ASP A 92 -16.88 -7.12 3.45
CA ASP A 92 -17.63 -7.06 2.19
C ASP A 92 -18.61 -5.88 2.28
N ASP A 93 -18.06 -4.69 2.14
CA ASP A 93 -18.80 -3.48 1.95
C ASP A 93 -19.12 -3.51 0.45
N ASP A 94 -20.37 -3.86 0.10
CA ASP A 94 -20.97 -3.99 -1.25
C ASP A 94 -20.85 -2.70 -2.12
N TRP A 95 -19.95 -1.79 -1.76
CA TRP A 95 -19.61 -0.59 -2.49
C TRP A 95 -18.81 -0.96 -3.73
N ASP A 96 -19.42 -0.76 -4.89
CA ASP A 96 -18.70 -0.71 -6.15
C ASP A 96 -17.70 0.47 -6.11
N GLU A 97 -16.45 0.18 -5.77
CA GLU A 97 -15.38 1.15 -5.81
C GLU A 97 -15.27 1.71 -7.25
N PRO A 98 -15.32 3.04 -7.42
CA PRO A 98 -15.36 3.67 -8.73
C PRO A 98 -14.15 3.26 -9.58
N LEU A 99 -14.32 3.39 -10.90
CA LEU A 99 -13.20 3.27 -11.82
C LEU A 99 -12.21 4.42 -11.57
N PRO A 100 -10.90 4.17 -11.80
CA PRO A 100 -9.88 5.18 -11.61
C PRO A 100 -10.15 6.43 -12.47
N GLU A 101 -9.98 7.61 -11.88
CA GLU A 101 -10.23 8.87 -12.58
C GLU A 101 -9.19 9.09 -13.71
N PRO A 102 -9.63 9.45 -14.93
CA PRO A 102 -8.71 9.75 -16.01
C PRO A 102 -7.90 11.02 -15.70
N GLY A 103 -6.62 11.03 -16.06
CA GLY A 103 -5.77 12.19 -15.81
C GLY A 103 -5.38 12.37 -14.34
N ALA A 104 -5.30 11.28 -13.58
CA ALA A 104 -4.92 11.24 -12.16
C ALA A 104 -3.75 12.17 -11.79
N TYR A 105 -2.71 12.25 -12.63
CA TYR A 105 -1.56 13.14 -12.36
C TYR A 105 -1.93 14.63 -12.39
N GLY A 106 -2.82 15.06 -13.29
CA GLY A 106 -3.33 16.43 -13.31
C GLY A 106 -4.12 16.75 -12.05
N ILE A 107 -5.02 15.84 -11.66
CA ILE A 107 -5.82 15.94 -10.43
C ILE A 107 -4.90 16.05 -9.20
N PHE A 108 -3.85 15.23 -9.14
CA PHE A 108 -2.83 15.29 -8.09
C PHE A 108 -2.13 16.65 -8.02
N LEU A 109 -1.71 17.20 -9.16
CA LEU A 109 -1.00 18.50 -9.20
C LEU A 109 -1.89 19.64 -8.70
N ASP A 110 -3.15 19.66 -9.13
CA ASP A 110 -4.14 20.66 -8.69
C ASP A 110 -4.39 20.54 -7.18
N ALA A 111 -4.62 19.32 -6.69
CA ALA A 111 -4.83 19.07 -5.26
C ALA A 111 -3.60 19.45 -4.42
N MET A 112 -2.38 19.16 -4.90
CA MET A 112 -1.14 19.56 -4.23
C MET A 112 -0.94 21.08 -4.21
N GLN A 113 -1.37 21.79 -5.26
CA GLN A 113 -1.35 23.25 -5.31
C GLN A 113 -2.27 23.85 -4.24
N GLU A 114 -3.51 23.38 -4.16
CA GLU A 114 -4.48 23.81 -3.14
C GLU A 114 -3.99 23.47 -1.74
N TRP A 115 -3.50 22.25 -1.54
CA TRP A 115 -2.97 21.82 -0.26
C TRP A 115 -1.81 22.69 0.23
N ARG A 116 -0.87 23.07 -0.65
CA ARG A 116 0.22 24.01 -0.29
C ARG A 116 -0.27 25.39 0.09
N ALA A 117 -1.28 25.90 -0.62
CA ALA A 117 -1.91 27.16 -0.28
C ALA A 117 -2.52 27.07 1.14
N ASN A 118 -3.19 25.95 1.46
CA ASN A 118 -3.74 25.70 2.79
C ASN A 118 -2.65 25.55 3.87
N VAL A 119 -1.53 24.86 3.60
CA VAL A 119 -0.40 24.82 4.54
C VAL A 119 0.11 26.22 4.86
N SER A 120 0.16 27.11 3.87
CA SER A 120 0.61 28.49 4.05
C SER A 120 -0.42 29.37 4.77
N ALA A 121 -1.71 29.15 4.52
CA ALA A 121 -2.79 29.98 5.06
C ALA A 121 -3.21 29.58 6.48
N ILE A 122 -3.25 28.29 6.78
CA ILE A 122 -3.84 27.76 8.03
C ILE A 122 -2.91 26.82 8.81
N GLY A 123 -1.73 26.48 8.28
CA GLY A 123 -0.74 25.73 9.05
C GLY A 123 -0.25 26.52 10.26
N GLU A 124 0.15 25.85 11.33
CA GLU A 124 0.64 26.48 12.56
C GLU A 124 2.09 26.09 12.86
N ALA A 125 2.83 26.98 13.50
CA ALA A 125 4.20 26.70 13.95
C ALA A 125 4.26 25.60 15.03
N SER A 126 3.19 25.44 15.81
CA SER A 126 3.08 24.35 16.78
C SER A 126 2.71 23.04 16.07
N GLY A 127 3.62 22.07 16.07
CA GLY A 127 3.36 20.77 15.45
C GLY A 127 2.28 19.93 16.15
N ALA A 128 1.83 20.33 17.34
CA ALA A 128 0.71 19.71 18.05
C ALA A 128 -0.67 20.20 17.59
N SER A 129 -0.73 21.13 16.63
CA SER A 129 -1.98 21.72 16.15
C SER A 129 -2.88 20.70 15.44
N SER A 130 -4.20 20.78 15.68
CA SER A 130 -5.18 19.98 14.92
C SER A 130 -5.21 20.38 13.44
N ARG A 131 -4.91 21.63 13.11
CA ARG A 131 -4.84 22.11 11.72
C ARG A 131 -3.72 21.39 10.96
N ASN A 132 -2.56 21.24 11.58
CA ASN A 132 -1.45 20.52 10.95
C ASN A 132 -1.75 19.03 10.78
N ARG A 133 -2.43 18.39 11.73
CA ARG A 133 -2.88 16.99 11.58
C ARG A 133 -3.89 16.83 10.45
N MET A 134 -4.84 17.76 10.32
CA MET A 134 -5.79 17.78 9.22
C MET A 134 -5.06 17.90 7.88
N LEU A 135 -4.17 18.88 7.73
CA LEU A 135 -3.37 19.07 6.53
C LEU A 135 -2.51 17.83 6.21
N PHE A 136 -1.92 17.21 7.23
CA PHE A 136 -1.13 16.00 7.06
C PHE A 136 -1.97 14.81 6.59
N GLY A 137 -3.18 14.64 7.14
CA GLY A 137 -4.15 13.65 6.66
C GLY A 137 -4.55 13.90 5.21
N THR A 138 -4.87 15.15 4.85
CA THR A 138 -5.21 15.53 3.48
C THR A 138 -4.08 15.23 2.49
N LEU A 139 -2.81 15.45 2.86
CA LEU A 139 -1.66 15.10 2.01
C LEU A 139 -1.65 13.60 1.67
N TYR A 140 -1.91 12.76 2.67
CA TYR A 140 -2.01 11.32 2.47
C TYR A 140 -3.18 10.96 1.58
N SER A 141 -4.36 11.53 1.78
CA SER A 141 -5.51 11.32 0.90
C SER A 141 -5.22 11.69 -0.57
N ILE A 142 -4.51 12.80 -0.81
CA ILE A 142 -4.10 13.23 -2.15
C ILE A 142 -3.15 12.19 -2.78
N GLY A 143 -2.14 11.73 -2.03
CA GLY A 143 -1.21 10.71 -2.51
C GLY A 143 -1.87 9.36 -2.75
N GLU A 144 -2.69 8.90 -1.81
CA GLU A 144 -3.43 7.63 -1.88
C GLU A 144 -4.34 7.58 -3.11
N ALA A 145 -5.14 8.63 -3.33
CA ALA A 145 -6.00 8.73 -4.50
C ALA A 145 -5.19 8.67 -5.81
N TYR A 146 -4.11 9.47 -5.90
CA TYR A 146 -3.26 9.45 -7.10
C TYR A 146 -2.63 8.07 -7.35
N PHE A 147 -2.04 7.44 -6.32
CA PHE A 147 -1.40 6.14 -6.49
C PHE A 147 -2.41 5.06 -6.86
N SER A 148 -3.60 5.08 -6.25
CA SER A 148 -4.70 4.18 -6.59
C SER A 148 -5.11 4.37 -8.05
N ASP A 149 -5.49 5.58 -8.43
CA ASP A 149 -6.00 5.89 -9.76
C ASP A 149 -4.97 5.59 -10.86
N ALA A 150 -3.70 5.99 -10.64
CA ALA A 150 -2.63 5.79 -11.62
C ALA A 150 -2.29 4.30 -11.79
N ILE A 151 -2.14 3.56 -10.68
CA ILE A 151 -1.72 2.14 -10.73
C ILE A 151 -2.85 1.26 -11.26
N ILE A 152 -4.08 1.46 -10.75
CA ILE A 152 -5.26 0.71 -11.22
C ILE A 152 -5.54 1.08 -12.68
N GLY A 153 -5.51 2.38 -13.01
CA GLY A 153 -5.71 2.85 -14.38
C GLY A 153 -4.71 2.25 -15.36
N ALA A 154 -3.44 2.18 -15.00
CA ALA A 154 -2.40 1.54 -15.81
C ALA A 154 -2.63 0.03 -15.99
N ALA A 155 -2.96 -0.69 -14.91
CA ALA A 155 -3.28 -2.11 -15.00
C ALA A 155 -4.53 -2.33 -15.87
N LEU A 156 -5.55 -1.51 -15.73
CA LEU A 156 -6.75 -1.58 -16.57
C LEU A 156 -6.50 -1.12 -18.01
N GLY A 157 -5.46 -0.34 -18.29
CA GLY A 157 -5.14 0.13 -19.64
C GLY A 157 -4.19 -0.79 -20.42
N ASP A 158 -3.36 -1.58 -19.73
CA ASP A 158 -2.23 -2.27 -20.33
C ASP A 158 -2.13 -3.75 -19.89
N PRO A 159 -2.37 -4.72 -20.81
CA PRO A 159 -2.21 -6.14 -20.53
C PRO A 159 -0.82 -6.56 -20.04
N GLU A 160 0.25 -5.87 -20.43
CA GLU A 160 1.60 -6.18 -19.95
C GLU A 160 1.81 -5.70 -18.51
N VAL A 161 1.18 -4.59 -18.12
CA VAL A 161 1.11 -4.19 -16.71
C VAL A 161 0.28 -5.22 -15.93
N GLN A 162 -0.88 -5.66 -16.44
CA GLN A 162 -1.69 -6.72 -15.80
C GLN A 162 -0.87 -7.98 -15.57
N ARG A 163 -0.12 -8.43 -16.58
CA ARG A 163 0.75 -9.61 -16.49
C ARG A 163 1.77 -9.48 -15.37
N ARG A 164 2.36 -8.30 -15.18
CA ARG A 164 3.30 -8.04 -14.08
C ARG A 164 2.61 -8.04 -12.73
N MET A 165 1.38 -7.52 -12.65
CA MET A 165 0.54 -7.54 -11.44
C MET A 165 0.09 -8.95 -11.03
N LEU A 166 0.19 -9.97 -11.89
CA LEU A 166 -0.10 -11.35 -11.46
C LEU A 166 0.88 -11.87 -10.39
N LYS A 167 2.00 -11.17 -10.16
CA LYS A 167 2.95 -11.49 -9.08
C LYS A 167 2.50 -10.99 -7.71
N LEU A 168 1.42 -10.20 -7.62
CA LEU A 168 0.87 -9.74 -6.35
C LEU A 168 0.41 -10.94 -5.51
N ASP A 169 0.63 -10.84 -4.20
CA ASP A 169 -0.01 -11.73 -3.24
C ASP A 169 -1.53 -11.60 -3.38
N GLY A 170 -2.23 -12.73 -3.35
CA GLY A 170 -3.64 -12.80 -3.71
C GLY A 170 -3.92 -13.04 -5.20
N LEU A 171 -2.95 -12.94 -6.11
CA LEU A 171 -3.13 -13.31 -7.52
C LEU A 171 -2.22 -14.45 -7.98
N LYS A 172 -0.98 -14.50 -7.48
CA LYS A 172 0.08 -15.41 -7.99
C LYS A 172 -0.31 -16.90 -8.00
N ASP A 173 -1.09 -17.33 -7.02
CA ASP A 173 -1.48 -18.73 -6.83
C ASP A 173 -2.95 -19.01 -7.18
N LYS A 174 -3.70 -18.03 -7.69
CA LYS A 174 -5.12 -18.21 -8.02
C LYS A 174 -5.31 -19.09 -9.25
N GLN A 175 -6.23 -20.04 -9.15
CA GLN A 175 -6.63 -20.94 -10.24
C GLN A 175 -8.09 -20.67 -10.64
N ILE A 176 -8.37 -20.69 -11.94
CA ILE A 176 -9.71 -20.50 -12.51
C ILE A 176 -10.01 -21.62 -13.52
N SER A 177 -11.27 -22.03 -13.64
CA SER A 177 -11.69 -23.04 -14.62
C SER A 177 -11.82 -22.43 -16.02
N LEU A 178 -11.69 -23.27 -17.06
CA LEU A 178 -11.89 -22.84 -18.44
C LEU A 178 -13.35 -22.40 -18.73
N GLU A 179 -14.32 -22.97 -18.02
CA GLU A 179 -15.71 -22.55 -18.09
C GLU A 179 -15.88 -21.11 -17.59
N THR A 180 -15.29 -20.77 -16.44
CA THR A 180 -15.28 -19.38 -15.93
C THR A 180 -14.62 -18.41 -16.90
N VAL A 181 -13.54 -18.82 -17.57
CA VAL A 181 -12.87 -17.99 -18.59
C VAL A 181 -13.77 -17.77 -19.81
N LEU A 182 -14.55 -18.78 -20.21
CA LEU A 182 -15.50 -18.66 -21.32
C LEU A 182 -16.66 -17.73 -20.97
N ASP A 183 -17.18 -17.82 -19.74
CA ASP A 183 -18.29 -17.00 -19.24
C ASP A 183 -17.88 -15.56 -18.93
N LYS A 184 -16.62 -15.34 -18.53
CA LYS A 184 -16.06 -14.03 -18.17
C LYS A 184 -14.70 -13.82 -18.88
N PRO A 185 -14.72 -13.35 -20.14
CA PRO A 185 -13.48 -13.12 -20.90
C PRO A 185 -12.49 -12.15 -20.23
N ASP A 186 -13.00 -11.20 -19.43
CA ASP A 186 -12.20 -10.19 -18.71
C ASP A 186 -11.85 -10.62 -17.27
N ILE A 187 -12.01 -11.89 -16.91
CA ILE A 187 -11.83 -12.36 -15.51
C ILE A 187 -10.47 -11.99 -14.91
N VAL A 188 -9.40 -12.03 -15.69
CA VAL A 188 -8.06 -11.65 -15.20
C VAL A 188 -7.99 -10.15 -14.89
N ARG A 189 -8.56 -9.31 -15.76
CA ARG A 189 -8.64 -7.87 -15.58
C ARG A 189 -9.43 -7.53 -14.31
N GLU A 190 -10.57 -8.16 -14.11
CA GLU A 190 -11.42 -7.94 -12.93
C GLU A 190 -10.73 -8.44 -11.66
N MET A 191 -10.06 -9.59 -11.69
CA MET A 191 -9.28 -10.07 -10.53
C MET A 191 -8.16 -9.10 -10.16
N VAL A 192 -7.40 -8.58 -11.14
CA VAL A 192 -6.37 -7.57 -10.90
C VAL A 192 -6.98 -6.30 -10.31
N LYS A 193 -8.10 -5.83 -10.87
CA LYS A 193 -8.84 -4.66 -10.36
C LYS A 193 -9.22 -4.84 -8.90
N THR A 194 -9.94 -5.92 -8.58
CA THR A 194 -10.43 -6.20 -7.22
C THR A 194 -9.27 -6.34 -6.24
N THR A 195 -8.20 -7.04 -6.62
CA THR A 195 -7.01 -7.15 -5.77
C THR A 195 -6.39 -5.79 -5.49
N LEU A 196 -6.23 -4.92 -6.50
CA LEU A 196 -5.64 -3.60 -6.32
C LEU A 196 -6.54 -2.66 -5.51
N GLN A 197 -7.87 -2.72 -5.70
CA GLN A 197 -8.83 -1.92 -4.93
C GLN A 197 -8.83 -2.28 -3.44
N GLY A 198 -8.52 -3.53 -3.10
CA GLY A 198 -8.36 -3.96 -1.70
C GLY A 198 -7.04 -3.55 -1.04
N LEU A 199 -6.15 -2.84 -1.75
CA LEU A 199 -4.84 -2.47 -1.20
C LEU A 199 -4.87 -1.13 -0.44
N SER A 200 -4.11 -1.10 0.65
CA SER A 200 -3.84 0.11 1.42
C SER A 200 -2.79 0.98 0.73
N PHE A 201 -3.19 1.92 -0.13
CA PHE A 201 -2.26 2.85 -0.81
C PHE A 201 -1.53 3.82 0.14
N HIS A 202 -1.91 3.89 1.42
CA HIS A 202 -1.12 4.60 2.45
C HIS A 202 0.16 3.85 2.84
N SER A 203 0.25 2.56 2.51
CA SER A 203 1.47 1.77 2.64
C SER A 203 2.44 2.11 1.52
N LEU A 204 3.28 3.12 1.77
CA LEU A 204 4.27 3.58 0.81
C LEU A 204 5.28 2.48 0.42
N THR A 205 5.47 1.48 1.28
CA THR A 205 6.28 0.29 1.00
C THR A 205 5.65 -0.55 -0.10
N LEU A 206 4.38 -0.89 0.06
CA LEU A 206 3.64 -1.68 -0.91
C LEU A 206 3.56 -0.95 -2.25
N VAL A 207 3.17 0.33 -2.24
CA VAL A 207 3.09 1.14 -3.45
C VAL A 207 4.43 1.16 -4.17
N ASN A 208 5.54 1.28 -3.44
CA ASN A 208 6.88 1.23 -4.05
C ASN A 208 7.17 -0.10 -4.72
N TRP A 209 6.87 -1.22 -4.06
CA TRP A 209 7.09 -2.54 -4.62
C TRP A 209 6.22 -2.82 -5.85
N ILE A 210 4.96 -2.37 -5.84
CA ILE A 210 4.07 -2.42 -7.01
C ILE A 210 4.69 -1.63 -8.16
N CYS A 211 5.20 -0.43 -7.90
CA CYS A 211 5.82 0.40 -8.93
C CYS A 211 7.07 -0.25 -9.52
N GLU A 212 7.92 -0.84 -8.68
CA GLU A 212 9.09 -1.60 -9.13
C GLU A 212 8.70 -2.81 -9.99
N THR A 213 7.70 -3.57 -9.55
CA THR A 213 7.25 -4.79 -10.23
C THR A 213 6.57 -4.49 -11.56
N ALA A 214 5.69 -3.48 -11.58
CA ALA A 214 4.87 -3.13 -12.73
C ALA A 214 5.62 -2.24 -13.73
N PHE A 215 6.30 -1.21 -13.25
CA PHE A 215 6.91 -0.16 -14.09
C PHE A 215 8.43 -0.22 -14.10
N GLY A 216 9.04 -1.14 -13.35
CA GLY A 216 10.49 -1.35 -13.34
C GLY A 216 11.27 -0.31 -12.54
N ARG A 217 10.60 0.52 -11.74
CA ARG A 217 11.24 1.63 -11.02
C ARG A 217 10.62 1.92 -9.66
N ALA A 218 11.51 2.13 -8.68
CA ALA A 218 11.17 2.59 -7.34
C ALA A 218 10.66 4.03 -7.36
N ILE A 219 9.69 4.33 -6.49
CA ILE A 219 9.20 5.69 -6.28
C ILE A 219 9.75 6.31 -5.00
N LEU A 220 10.19 5.48 -4.03
CA LEU A 220 10.77 5.97 -2.79
C LEU A 220 12.13 6.64 -3.04
N PRO A 221 12.41 7.77 -2.36
CA PRO A 221 13.71 8.43 -2.45
C PRO A 221 14.87 7.48 -2.18
N HIS A 222 15.97 7.64 -2.94
CA HIS A 222 17.22 6.93 -2.67
C HIS A 222 17.93 7.46 -1.41
N ASP A 223 17.73 8.73 -1.08
CA ASP A 223 18.29 9.33 0.13
C ASP A 223 17.71 8.66 1.39
N LYS A 224 18.60 8.15 2.25
CA LYS A 224 18.22 7.37 3.44
C LYS A 224 17.43 8.19 4.46
N ILE A 225 17.70 9.49 4.56
CA ILE A 225 17.03 10.37 5.52
C ILE A 225 15.60 10.60 5.08
N ASP A 226 15.40 10.99 3.82
CA ASP A 226 14.09 11.22 3.22
C ASP A 226 13.25 9.94 3.20
N ARG A 227 13.87 8.79 2.87
CA ARG A 227 13.20 7.48 2.93
C ARG A 227 12.78 7.13 4.35
N SER A 228 13.66 7.28 5.34
CA SER A 228 13.32 7.01 6.75
C SER A 228 12.20 7.91 7.25
N LEU A 229 12.18 9.17 6.81
CA LEU A 229 11.14 10.14 7.14
C LEU A 229 9.77 9.69 6.60
N LEU A 230 9.68 9.28 5.33
CA LEU A 230 8.45 8.74 4.73
C LEU A 230 7.95 7.47 5.43
N MET A 231 8.85 6.54 5.77
CA MET A 231 8.42 5.32 6.45
C MET A 231 7.90 5.61 7.86
N LYS A 232 8.52 6.55 8.57
CA LYS A 232 8.03 6.98 9.88
C LYS A 232 6.72 7.77 9.80
N SER A 233 6.49 8.50 8.70
CA SER A 233 5.29 9.32 8.52
C SER A 233 4.02 8.47 8.41
N VAL A 234 4.11 7.24 7.90
CA VAL A 234 2.96 6.30 7.83
C VAL A 234 2.39 6.03 9.24
N ASN A 235 3.27 5.76 10.21
CA ASN A 235 2.85 5.59 11.61
C ASN A 235 2.23 6.87 12.19
N LYS A 236 2.82 8.04 11.90
CA LYS A 236 2.25 9.33 12.32
C LYS A 236 0.86 9.55 11.72
N ARG A 237 0.63 9.10 10.47
CA ARG A 237 -0.68 9.21 9.81
C ARG A 237 -1.70 8.34 10.52
N HIS A 238 -1.36 7.09 10.85
CA HIS A 238 -2.23 6.23 11.66
C HIS A 238 -2.56 6.87 13.01
N ASP A 239 -1.56 7.42 13.69
CA ASP A 239 -1.76 8.11 14.96
C ASP A 239 -2.68 9.34 14.80
N CYS A 240 -2.52 10.12 13.72
CA CYS A 240 -3.39 11.26 13.43
C CYS A 240 -4.85 10.85 13.21
N VAL A 241 -5.08 9.82 12.41
CA VAL A 241 -6.43 9.36 12.02
C VAL A 241 -7.12 8.61 13.14
N HIS A 242 -6.46 7.63 13.77
CA HIS A 242 -7.11 6.72 14.72
C HIS A 242 -6.91 7.11 16.18
N ARG A 243 -5.93 7.97 16.49
CA ARG A 243 -5.57 8.33 17.88
C ARG A 243 -5.53 9.84 18.10
N ASN A 244 -6.10 10.62 17.17
CA ASN A 244 -6.10 12.09 17.18
C ASN A 244 -4.70 12.68 17.40
N GLY A 245 -3.68 12.05 16.81
CA GLY A 245 -2.28 12.46 16.85
C GLY A 245 -1.52 12.09 18.12
N ASN A 246 -2.02 11.13 18.91
CA ASN A 246 -1.24 10.51 19.97
C ASN A 246 -0.70 9.17 19.48
N ASP A 247 0.53 8.83 19.85
CA ASP A 247 1.08 7.51 19.59
C ASP A 247 0.43 6.42 20.47
N LYS A 248 0.90 5.17 20.32
CA LYS A 248 0.40 4.02 21.09
C LYS A 248 0.63 4.16 22.61
N ASP A 249 1.59 4.98 23.02
CA ASP A 249 1.94 5.23 24.42
C ASP A 249 1.21 6.46 24.99
N GLY A 250 0.40 7.14 24.16
CA GLY A 250 -0.36 8.33 24.55
C GLY A 250 0.41 9.64 24.41
N ASN A 251 1.61 9.64 23.84
CA ASN A 251 2.37 10.86 23.59
C ASN A 251 1.85 11.57 22.35
N LYS A 252 1.63 12.88 22.48
CA LYS A 252 1.19 13.72 21.37
C LYS A 252 2.34 13.94 20.38
N HIS A 253 2.08 13.79 19.08
CA HIS A 253 3.00 14.28 18.04
C HIS A 253 3.05 15.82 18.10
N THR A 254 4.24 16.35 18.36
CA THR A 254 4.51 17.80 18.47
C THR A 254 5.39 18.33 17.33
N ASP A 255 5.82 17.45 16.43
CA ASP A 255 6.79 17.68 15.35
C ASP A 255 6.16 17.73 13.96
N ILE A 256 4.83 17.69 13.85
CA ILE A 256 4.11 17.90 12.57
C ILE A 256 3.91 19.40 12.36
N ASP A 257 5.00 20.16 12.25
CA ASP A 257 4.97 21.61 11.99
C ASP A 257 4.85 21.93 10.49
N GLN A 258 4.84 23.22 10.13
CA GLN A 258 4.75 23.64 8.73
C GLN A 258 5.93 23.16 7.87
N ASP A 259 7.13 23.08 8.43
CA ASP A 259 8.32 22.68 7.68
C ASP A 259 8.29 21.17 7.43
N TYR A 260 7.85 20.39 8.43
CA TYR A 260 7.54 18.97 8.27
C TYR A 260 6.51 18.75 7.17
N LEU A 261 5.38 19.48 7.20
CA LEU A 261 4.36 19.39 6.16
C LEU A 261 4.96 19.68 4.78
N ARG A 262 5.64 20.82 4.60
CA ARG A 262 6.27 21.19 3.31
C ARG A 262 7.27 20.15 2.81
N LYS A 263 8.07 19.58 3.73
CA LYS A 263 9.01 18.51 3.40
C LYS A 263 8.26 17.26 2.92
N MET A 264 7.23 16.83 3.64
CA MET A 264 6.41 15.69 3.25
C MET A 264 5.72 15.91 1.90
N GLY A 265 5.14 17.10 1.66
CA GLY A 265 4.53 17.45 0.38
C GLY A 265 5.52 17.32 -0.79
N THR A 266 6.74 17.85 -0.62
CA THR A 266 7.82 17.74 -1.62
C THR A 266 8.18 16.28 -1.90
N LEU A 267 8.16 15.42 -0.88
CA LEU A 267 8.47 14.00 -1.04
C LEU A 267 7.35 13.26 -1.79
N PHE A 268 6.08 13.52 -1.48
CA PHE A 268 4.94 12.93 -2.20
C PHE A 268 4.95 13.30 -3.68
N GLU A 269 5.27 14.55 -4.01
CA GLU A 269 5.38 14.97 -5.42
C GLU A 269 6.53 14.32 -6.16
N ARG A 270 7.67 14.13 -5.49
CA ARG A 270 8.79 13.39 -6.08
C ARG A 270 8.42 11.94 -6.35
N MET A 271 7.69 11.30 -5.43
CA MET A 271 7.17 9.95 -5.62
C MET A 271 6.20 9.91 -6.81
N ALA A 272 5.25 10.84 -6.86
CA ALA A 272 4.27 10.93 -7.95
C ALA A 272 4.94 11.19 -9.31
N GLN A 273 5.90 12.12 -9.35
CA GLN A 273 6.68 12.40 -10.56
C GLN A 273 7.51 11.19 -11.01
N SER A 274 8.05 10.41 -10.06
CA SER A 274 8.78 9.18 -10.38
C SER A 274 7.86 8.15 -11.03
N LEU A 275 6.66 7.93 -10.47
CA LEU A 275 5.66 7.05 -11.04
C LEU A 275 5.24 7.49 -12.45
N GLU A 276 4.82 8.75 -12.59
CA GLU A 276 4.39 9.33 -13.86
C GLU A 276 5.46 9.23 -14.95
N SER A 277 6.73 9.45 -14.59
CA SER A 277 7.83 9.30 -15.56
C SER A 277 8.06 7.83 -15.92
N SER A 278 7.95 6.92 -14.97
CA SER A 278 8.10 5.48 -15.22
C SER A 278 7.00 4.93 -16.12
N MET A 279 5.76 5.38 -15.92
CA MET A 279 4.62 5.01 -16.76
C MET A 279 4.81 5.52 -18.20
N ARG A 280 5.18 6.80 -18.37
CA ARG A 280 5.47 7.37 -19.70
C ARG A 280 6.64 6.68 -20.39
N ASP A 281 7.72 6.38 -19.67
CA ASP A 281 8.87 5.66 -20.22
C ASP A 281 8.47 4.25 -20.71
N ALA A 282 7.62 3.55 -19.95
CA ALA A 282 7.09 2.25 -20.34
C ALA A 282 6.21 2.31 -21.60
N GLU A 283 5.34 3.31 -21.70
CA GLU A 283 4.51 3.55 -22.88
C GLU A 283 5.35 3.85 -24.13
N VAL A 284 6.36 4.73 -23.98
CA VAL A 284 7.27 5.08 -25.07
C VAL A 284 8.07 3.86 -25.53
N LYS A 285 8.59 3.06 -24.60
CA LYS A 285 9.33 1.84 -24.95
C LYS A 285 8.47 0.87 -25.75
N ARG A 286 7.23 0.64 -25.32
CA ARG A 286 6.28 -0.21 -26.03
C ARG A 286 5.99 0.30 -27.44
N PHE A 287 5.80 1.61 -27.60
CA PHE A 287 5.59 2.22 -28.92
C PHE A 287 6.74 1.93 -29.88
N PHE A 288 8.00 2.00 -29.42
CA PHE A 288 9.15 1.63 -30.24
C PHE A 288 9.23 0.12 -30.53
N GLU A 289 8.97 -0.73 -29.53
CA GLU A 289 8.92 -2.20 -29.72
C GLU A 289 7.86 -2.61 -30.76
N ASP A 290 6.69 -1.96 -30.74
CA ASP A 290 5.63 -2.19 -31.72
C ASP A 290 6.02 -1.75 -33.14
N LEU A 291 6.74 -0.63 -33.27
CA LEU A 291 7.26 -0.16 -34.57
C LEU A 291 8.32 -1.10 -35.14
N GLU A 292 9.25 -1.58 -34.30
CA GLU A 292 10.27 -2.54 -34.71
C GLU A 292 9.65 -3.89 -35.11
N ALA A 293 8.67 -4.38 -34.35
CA ALA A 293 7.93 -5.60 -34.67
C ALA A 293 7.12 -5.51 -35.97
N GLN A 294 6.66 -4.32 -36.35
CA GLN A 294 6.00 -4.07 -37.63
C GLN A 294 7.00 -4.03 -38.80
N HIS A 295 8.19 -3.45 -38.58
CA HIS A 295 9.26 -3.42 -39.57
C HIS A 295 9.84 -4.82 -39.86
N ASP A 296 10.05 -5.65 -38.83
CA ASP A 296 10.54 -7.03 -38.98
C ASP A 296 9.52 -7.98 -39.61
N LYS A 297 8.22 -7.62 -39.58
CA LYS A 297 7.15 -8.37 -40.25
C LYS A 297 6.98 -8.02 -41.73
N GLY A 298 7.82 -7.15 -42.30
CA GLY A 298 7.87 -6.89 -43.73
C GLY A 298 6.61 -6.21 -44.28
N LEU A 299 6.32 -5.01 -43.79
CA LEU A 299 5.50 -4.00 -44.47
C LEU A 299 6.39 -2.86 -44.96
#